data_AF-A0A3P1T492-F1
#
_entry.id   AF-A0A3P1T492-F1
#
_cell.length_a   1.000
_cell.length_b   1.000
_cell.length_c   1.000
_cell.angle_alpha   90.00
_cell.angle_beta   90.00
_cell.angle_gamma   90.00
#
_symmetry.space_group_name_H-M   'P 1'
#
loop_
_entity.id
_entity.type
_entity.pdbx_description
1 polymer ?
#
loop_
_entity_poly.entity_id
_entity_poly.type
_entity_poly.pdbx_seq_one_letter_code
_entity_poly.pdbx_strand_id
1 'polypeptide(L)'
;MSDLVFDRDAVGVSAKRDWTDAATIGEIAGSFVGVTVSGVATPVGEYLASGASALEAAVGRCFTTVQMMVAECSDAAAILGSGQESAIVDMDATESASSGAYQQISERMGGPTWVQPI
;
A
#
# COMPACT_ATOMS: atom_id res chain seq x y z
N MET A 1 -12.20 -29.10 20.28
CA MET A 1 -12.63 -28.80 18.90
C MET A 1 -11.83 -27.57 18.51
N SER A 2 -10.89 -27.70 17.59
CA SER A 2 -10.05 -26.59 17.13
C SER A 2 -10.88 -25.78 16.13
N ASP A 3 -11.15 -24.51 16.44
CA ASP A 3 -11.78 -23.60 15.50
C ASP A 3 -10.92 -23.51 14.23
N LEU A 4 -11.53 -23.77 13.09
CA LEU A 4 -10.91 -23.58 11.78
C LEU A 4 -11.14 -22.10 11.45
N VAL A 5 -10.16 -21.29 11.86
CA VAL A 5 -10.18 -19.83 11.70
C VAL A 5 -9.13 -19.45 10.67
N PHE A 6 -9.42 -18.42 9.89
CA PHE A 6 -8.57 -17.85 8.88
C PHE A 6 -7.37 -17.22 9.58
N ASP A 7 -6.24 -17.91 9.47
CA ASP A 7 -4.98 -17.47 10.05
C ASP A 7 -4.35 -16.40 9.15
N ARG A 8 -4.72 -15.15 9.44
CA ARG A 8 -4.23 -13.93 8.76
C ARG A 8 -2.71 -13.82 8.78
N ASP A 9 -2.07 -14.29 9.84
CA ASP A 9 -0.61 -14.26 9.99
C ASP A 9 0.06 -15.33 9.10
N ALA A 10 -0.53 -16.52 9.00
CA ALA A 10 -0.02 -17.60 8.14
C ALA A 10 -0.10 -17.29 6.64
N VAL A 11 -1.08 -16.49 6.20
CA VAL A 11 -1.18 -16.04 4.80
C VAL A 11 -0.45 -14.71 4.53
N GLY A 12 0.20 -14.12 5.54
CA GLY A 12 0.98 -12.89 5.40
C GLY A 12 0.11 -11.64 5.15
N VAL A 13 -1.17 -11.68 5.54
CA VAL A 13 -2.13 -10.61 5.30
C VAL A 13 -2.11 -9.65 6.51
N SER A 14 -1.09 -8.80 6.58
CA SER A 14 -0.94 -7.71 7.57
C SER A 14 -1.65 -6.46 7.06
N ALA A 15 -2.92 -6.28 7.44
CA ALA A 15 -3.79 -5.20 6.92
C ALA A 15 -3.27 -3.77 7.08
N LYS A 16 -2.40 -3.53 8.06
CA LYS A 16 -2.22 -2.17 8.61
C LYS A 16 -0.83 -1.83 9.14
N ARG A 17 -0.02 -2.80 9.56
CA ARG A 17 1.19 -2.46 10.32
C ARG A 17 2.35 -1.99 9.45
N ASP A 18 2.36 -2.37 8.18
CA ASP A 18 3.55 -2.24 7.33
C ASP A 18 3.36 -1.25 6.16
N TRP A 19 2.24 -0.50 6.13
CA TRP A 19 1.90 0.43 5.04
C TRP A 19 2.29 1.89 5.32
N THR A 20 3.25 2.10 6.22
CA THR A 20 3.96 3.38 6.40
C THR A 20 4.69 3.85 5.15
N ASP A 21 4.91 2.95 4.19
CA ASP A 21 5.62 3.23 2.95
C ASP A 21 4.88 4.28 2.10
N ALA A 22 3.55 4.24 1.99
CA ALA A 22 2.79 5.26 1.26
C ALA A 22 3.03 6.66 1.85
N ALA A 23 2.88 6.80 3.17
CA ALA A 23 3.08 8.07 3.85
C ALA A 23 4.54 8.56 3.70
N THR A 24 5.51 7.66 3.88
CA THR A 24 6.94 7.98 3.73
C THR A 24 7.28 8.40 2.30
N ILE A 25 6.75 7.71 1.29
CA ILE A 25 6.95 8.05 -0.12
C ILE A 25 6.26 9.38 -0.46
N GLY A 26 5.06 9.63 0.08
CA GLY A 26 4.35 10.90 -0.04
C GLY A 26 5.13 12.07 0.56
N GLU A 27 5.76 11.88 1.72
CA GLU A 27 6.66 12.87 2.33
C GLU A 27 7.89 13.14 1.46
N ILE A 28 8.49 12.11 0.86
CA ILE A 28 9.59 12.24 -0.10
C ILE A 28 9.12 13.06 -1.31
N ALA A 29 7.95 12.77 -1.88
CA ALA A 29 7.38 13.57 -2.98
C ALA A 29 7.15 15.03 -2.57
N GLY A 30 6.69 15.28 -1.33
CA GLY A 30 6.53 16.61 -0.76
C GLY A 30 7.84 17.38 -0.64
N SER A 31 8.96 16.70 -0.34
CA SER A 31 10.28 17.33 -0.20
C SER A 31 10.78 18.01 -1.48
N PHE A 32 10.30 17.57 -2.66
CA PHE A 32 10.65 18.17 -3.94
C PHE A 32 10.10 19.59 -4.12
N VAL A 33 9.05 19.98 -3.39
CA VAL A 33 8.46 21.34 -3.47
C VAL A 33 9.47 22.42 -3.04
N GLY A 34 10.43 22.08 -2.18
CA GLY A 34 11.46 23.00 -1.71
C GLY A 34 12.68 23.13 -2.62
N VAL A 35 12.77 22.34 -3.70
CA VAL A 35 13.96 22.32 -4.56
C VAL A 35 13.91 23.49 -5.54
N THR A 36 14.86 24.41 -5.40
CA THR A 36 15.07 25.48 -6.39
C THR A 36 16.04 25.04 -7.48
N VAL A 37 15.68 25.32 -8.73
CA VAL A 37 16.54 25.10 -9.91
C VAL A 37 17.25 26.38 -10.38
N SER A 38 16.99 27.50 -9.72
CA SER A 38 17.70 28.74 -9.98
C SER A 38 19.17 28.62 -9.56
N GLY A 39 20.08 29.01 -10.45
CA GLY A 39 21.51 28.97 -10.21
C GLY A 39 22.16 27.64 -10.53
N VAL A 40 21.42 26.63 -11.01
CA VAL A 40 21.98 25.35 -11.47
C VAL A 40 22.92 25.56 -12.67
N ALA A 41 22.70 26.62 -13.45
CA ALA A 41 23.62 27.02 -14.50
C ALA A 41 23.87 28.53 -14.44
N THR A 42 25.12 28.93 -14.18
CA THR A 42 25.53 30.34 -14.27
C THR A 42 26.24 30.57 -15.61
N PRO A 43 25.76 31.48 -16.47
CA PRO A 43 26.40 31.73 -17.75
C PRO A 43 27.72 32.48 -17.59
N VAL A 44 28.79 32.00 -18.23
CA VAL A 44 30.10 32.67 -18.28
C VAL A 44 30.14 33.65 -19.47
N GLY A 45 29.19 34.57 -19.50
CA GLY A 45 29.02 35.57 -20.57
C GLY A 45 27.70 35.45 -21.33
N GLU A 46 27.35 36.51 -22.05
CA GLU A 46 26.03 36.70 -22.66
C GLU A 46 25.71 35.64 -23.74
N TYR A 47 26.71 35.20 -24.52
CA TYR A 47 26.53 34.18 -25.56
C TYR A 47 26.02 32.83 -25.00
N LEU A 48 26.32 32.51 -23.74
CA LEU A 48 25.92 31.26 -23.09
C LEU A 48 24.63 31.39 -22.25
N ALA A 49 24.06 32.60 -22.14
CA ALA A 49 22.89 32.85 -21.31
C ALA A 49 21.68 32.01 -21.72
N SER A 50 21.42 31.87 -23.03
CA SER A 50 20.31 31.06 -23.55
C SER A 50 20.48 29.58 -23.22
N GLY A 51 21.71 29.06 -23.31
CA GLY A 51 22.04 27.68 -22.96
C GLY A 51 21.89 27.41 -21.46
N ALA A 52 22.34 28.35 -20.62
CA ALA A 52 22.17 28.27 -19.16
C ALA A 52 20.69 28.23 -18.78
N SER A 53 19.87 29.14 -19.33
CA SER A 53 18.41 29.12 -19.09
C SER A 53 17.74 27.85 -19.59
N ALA A 54 18.17 27.31 -20.74
CA ALA A 54 17.64 26.06 -21.27
C ALA A 54 17.97 24.86 -20.36
N LEU A 55 19.18 24.85 -19.78
CA LEU A 55 19.61 23.83 -18.83
C LEU A 55 18.83 23.92 -17.51
N GLU A 56 18.68 25.12 -16.94
CA GLU A 56 17.84 25.32 -15.74
C GLU A 56 16.41 24.83 -15.97
N ALA A 57 15.81 25.17 -17.12
CA ALA A 57 14.47 24.71 -17.48
C ALA A 57 14.40 23.18 -17.64
N ALA A 58 15.44 22.55 -18.20
CA ALA A 58 15.50 21.09 -18.34
C ALA A 58 15.62 20.39 -16.99
N VAL A 59 16.44 20.93 -16.08
CA VAL A 59 16.58 20.42 -14.72
C VAL A 59 15.27 20.60 -13.93
N GLY A 60 14.59 21.74 -14.08
CA GLY A 60 13.26 21.96 -13.50
C GLY A 60 12.25 20.90 -13.93
N ARG A 61 12.16 20.63 -15.24
CA ARG A 61 11.31 19.55 -15.76
C ARG A 61 11.68 18.19 -15.18
N CYS A 62 12.96 17.87 -15.06
CA CYS A 62 13.43 16.62 -14.48
C CYS A 62 12.95 16.45 -13.03
N PHE A 63 13.14 17.47 -12.18
CA PHE A 63 12.68 17.43 -10.79
C PHE A 63 11.16 17.29 -10.69
N THR A 64 10.39 18.02 -11.50
CA THR A 64 8.93 17.86 -11.54
C THR A 64 8.52 16.45 -11.97
N THR A 65 9.19 15.85 -12.96
CA THR A 65 8.92 14.48 -13.38
C THR A 65 9.21 13.48 -12.26
N VAL A 66 10.35 13.60 -11.58
CA VAL A 66 10.69 12.71 -10.45
C VAL A 66 9.68 12.88 -9.33
N GLN A 67 9.29 14.10 -8.99
CA GLN A 67 8.25 14.36 -7.98
C GLN A 67 6.95 13.64 -8.31
N MET A 68 6.47 13.75 -9.56
CA MET A 68 5.25 13.07 -10.01
C MET A 68 5.40 11.55 -9.91
N MET A 69 6.54 10.99 -10.35
CA MET A 69 6.78 9.55 -10.26
C MET A 69 6.72 9.05 -8.81
N VAL A 70 7.33 9.77 -7.87
CA VAL A 70 7.30 9.40 -6.45
C VAL A 70 5.88 9.51 -5.89
N ALA A 71 5.12 10.54 -6.26
CA ALA A 71 3.72 10.68 -5.86
C ALA A 71 2.85 9.51 -6.36
N GLU A 72 3.01 9.10 -7.62
CA GLU A 72 2.31 7.94 -8.18
C GLU A 72 2.68 6.63 -7.46
N CYS A 73 3.94 6.47 -7.04
CA CYS A 73 4.35 5.34 -6.20
C CYS A 73 3.67 5.37 -4.83
N SER A 74 3.51 6.54 -4.22
CA SER A 74 2.75 6.71 -2.98
C SER A 74 1.28 6.30 -3.16
N ASP A 75 0.65 6.74 -4.26
CA ASP A 75 -0.76 6.41 -4.53
C ASP A 75 -0.95 4.91 -4.83
N ALA A 76 -0.05 4.29 -5.61
CA ALA A 76 -0.06 2.84 -5.82
C ALA A 76 0.15 2.08 -4.50
N ALA A 77 1.09 2.55 -3.69
CA ALA A 77 1.32 2.09 -2.32
C ALA A 77 0.30 2.62 -1.32
N ALA A 78 -0.82 3.25 -1.73
CA ALA A 78 -2.01 3.49 -0.92
C ALA A 78 -3.17 2.58 -1.39
N ILE A 79 -3.26 2.35 -2.70
CA ILE A 79 -4.24 1.47 -3.34
C ILE A 79 -4.04 0.00 -2.95
N LEU A 80 -2.83 -0.58 -3.05
CA LEU A 80 -2.68 -2.03 -2.82
C LEU A 80 -3.08 -2.46 -1.39
N GLY A 81 -2.96 -1.58 -0.41
CA GLY A 81 -3.20 -1.86 1.02
C GLY A 81 -4.65 -1.66 1.36
N SER A 82 -5.31 -0.68 0.73
CA SER A 82 -6.77 -0.64 0.73
C SER A 82 -7.39 -1.91 0.10
N GLY A 83 -6.74 -2.47 -0.93
CA GLY A 83 -7.12 -3.74 -1.54
C GLY A 83 -6.93 -4.93 -0.60
N GLN A 84 -5.83 -4.96 0.14
CA GLN A 84 -5.59 -5.95 1.20
C GLN A 84 -6.61 -5.83 2.35
N GLU A 85 -6.93 -4.62 2.81
CA GLU A 85 -7.95 -4.41 3.85
C GLU A 85 -9.32 -4.92 3.41
N SER A 86 -9.70 -4.65 2.15
CA SER A 86 -10.96 -5.16 1.58
C SER A 86 -10.99 -6.69 1.49
N ALA A 87 -9.89 -7.31 1.04
CA ALA A 87 -9.78 -8.76 0.94
C ALA A 87 -9.88 -9.46 2.32
N ILE A 88 -9.35 -8.85 3.38
CA ILE A 88 -9.47 -9.38 4.74
C ILE A 88 -10.92 -9.38 5.20
N VAL A 89 -11.63 -8.26 5.00
CA VAL A 89 -13.04 -8.15 5.38
C VAL A 89 -13.88 -9.20 4.66
N ASP A 90 -13.60 -9.43 3.37
CA ASP A 90 -14.31 -10.45 2.59
C ASP A 90 -14.02 -11.87 3.07
N MET A 91 -12.75 -12.18 3.41
CA MET A 91 -12.37 -13.49 3.95
C MET A 91 -12.97 -13.74 5.34
N ASP A 92 -12.96 -12.74 6.22
CA ASP A 92 -13.58 -12.80 7.55
C ASP A 92 -15.11 -13.03 7.45
N ALA A 93 -15.77 -12.32 6.53
CA ALA A 93 -17.21 -12.46 6.29
C ALA A 93 -17.54 -13.86 5.75
N THR A 94 -16.74 -14.36 4.81
CA THR A 94 -16.90 -15.70 4.24
C THR A 94 -16.73 -16.79 5.30
N GLU A 95 -15.71 -16.67 6.16
CA GLU A 95 -15.47 -17.62 7.24
C GLU A 95 -16.58 -17.60 8.28
N SER A 96 -17.05 -16.41 8.67
CA SER A 96 -18.17 -16.26 9.62
C SER A 96 -19.44 -16.92 9.08
N ALA A 97 -19.74 -16.72 7.79
CA ALA A 97 -20.89 -17.32 7.13
C ALA A 97 -20.77 -18.86 7.06
N SER A 98 -19.59 -19.37 6.71
CA SER A 98 -19.32 -20.81 6.62
C SER A 98 -19.42 -21.49 7.99
N SER A 99 -18.80 -20.90 9.02
CA SER A 99 -18.84 -21.40 10.40
C SER A 99 -20.27 -21.47 10.95
N GLY A 100 -21.09 -20.44 10.71
CA GLY A 100 -22.50 -20.43 11.10
C GLY A 100 -23.32 -21.51 10.39
N ALA A 101 -23.07 -21.74 9.10
CA ALA A 101 -23.72 -22.81 8.34
C ALA A 101 -23.33 -24.20 8.88
N TYR A 102 -22.05 -24.42 9.20
CA TYR A 102 -21.58 -25.65 9.83
C TYR A 102 -22.20 -25.89 11.20
N GLN A 103 -22.31 -24.87 12.05
CA GLN A 103 -23.00 -24.97 13.34
C GLN A 103 -24.46 -25.38 13.17
N GLN A 104 -25.21 -24.73 12.28
CA GLN A 104 -26.61 -25.10 12.02
C GLN A 104 -26.77 -26.54 11.51
N ILE A 105 -25.87 -27.00 10.64
CA ILE A 105 -25.89 -28.39 10.15
C ILE A 105 -25.56 -29.36 11.29
N SER A 106 -24.57 -29.05 12.13
CA SER A 106 -24.20 -29.85 13.30
C SER A 106 -25.36 -29.97 14.30
N GLU A 107 -26.07 -28.86 14.58
CA GLU A 107 -27.25 -28.83 15.44
C GLU A 107 -28.40 -29.66 14.86
N ARG A 108 -28.65 -29.57 13.55
CA ARG A 108 -29.67 -30.39 12.87
C ARG A 108 -29.34 -31.88 12.83
N MET A 109 -28.05 -32.24 12.77
CA MET A 109 -27.60 -33.64 12.73
C MET A 109 -27.36 -34.25 14.11
N GLY A 110 -27.58 -33.51 15.21
CA GLY A 110 -27.56 -34.03 16.57
C GLY A 110 -26.17 -34.20 17.20
N GLY A 111 -25.09 -33.68 16.57
CA GLY A 111 -23.71 -33.67 17.09
C GLY A 111 -23.07 -35.06 17.34
N PRO A 112 -21.74 -35.24 17.20
CA PRO A 112 -21.12 -36.54 17.42
C PRO A 112 -21.08 -36.89 18.93
N THR A 113 -21.88 -37.87 19.34
CA THR A 113 -21.75 -38.56 20.64
C THR A 113 -20.54 -39.49 20.61
N TRP A 114 -19.34 -38.93 20.78
CA TRP A 114 -18.17 -39.75 21.10
C TRP A 114 -18.28 -40.26 22.53
N VAL A 115 -18.84 -41.45 22.70
CA VAL A 115 -18.69 -42.23 23.93
C VAL A 115 -17.24 -42.73 23.97
N GLN A 116 -16.41 -42.18 24.85
CA GLN A 116 -15.09 -42.74 25.12
C GLN A 116 -15.26 -44.13 25.74
N PRO A 117 -14.62 -45.19 25.19
CA PRO A 117 -14.54 -46.45 25.90
C PRO A 117 -13.58 -46.29 27.09
N ILE A 118 -14.03 -46.87 28.22
CA ILE A 118 -13.35 -46.99 29.51
C ILE A 118 -11.99 -47.66 29.38
#